data_AF-A0AB36TLA6-F1
#
_entry.id   AF-A0AB36TLA6-F1
#
_cell.length_a   1.000
_cell.length_b   1.000
_cell.length_c   1.000
_cell.angle_alpha   90.00
_cell.angle_beta   90.00
_cell.angle_gamma   90.00
#
_symmetry.space_group_name_H-M   'P 1'
#
loop_
_entity.id
_entity.type
_entity.pdbx_description
1 polymer ?
#
loop_
_entity_poly.entity_id
_entity_poly.type
_entity_poly.pdbx_seq_one_letter_code
_entity_poly.pdbx_strand_id
1 'polypeptide(L)'
;MKKFIAGFLTCLVLMSGFYVLAESQQWTALRATFDVYVNGKKFESDKPIVAIEGSTYLPLKAIGDVLGVPVQWNEKLRRVEVGSISNTKNEYSFNNPAPLNTIQTITKESFLQKYTAEVVVKEIVRGETANKMVADANIFNDPPKEGYEYLLAKVYVKLISIDEGALTLSPLQFSLISSDGKEYDMPFVVLPEPEITTTLYPGASHEGWVVFEVKKDDLKPKIVFEKQYDGTGGAWFKGWVD
;
A
#
# COMPACT_ATOMS: atom_id res chain seq x y z
N MET A 1 60.51 52.21 -18.91
CA MET A 1 59.08 52.25 -19.32
C MET A 1 58.65 51.07 -20.21
N LYS A 2 59.46 50.58 -21.16
CA LYS A 2 59.08 49.44 -22.05
C LYS A 2 58.78 48.11 -21.34
N LYS A 3 59.45 47.81 -20.21
CA LYS A 3 59.23 46.58 -19.43
C LYS A 3 57.99 46.63 -18.50
N PHE A 4 57.50 47.83 -18.18
CA PHE A 4 56.29 48.01 -17.38
C PHE A 4 55.02 47.95 -18.24
N ILE A 5 55.08 48.39 -19.50
CA ILE A 5 53.96 48.32 -20.45
C ILE A 5 53.68 46.86 -20.85
N ALA A 6 54.72 46.03 -20.97
CA ALA A 6 54.56 44.60 -21.27
C ALA A 6 53.83 43.83 -20.15
N GLY A 7 54.08 44.17 -18.88
CA GLY A 7 53.39 43.56 -17.73
C GLY A 7 51.92 43.98 -17.60
N PHE A 8 51.59 45.21 -18.01
CA PHE A 8 50.20 45.69 -17.98
C PHE A 8 49.34 45.04 -19.07
N LEU A 9 49.91 44.81 -20.26
CA LEU A 9 49.24 44.12 -21.36
C LEU A 9 49.01 42.63 -21.08
N THR A 10 49.92 41.95 -20.39
CA THR A 10 49.73 40.54 -20.01
C THR A 10 48.70 40.37 -18.89
N CYS A 11 48.58 41.32 -17.95
CA CYS A 11 47.48 41.32 -16.98
C CYS A 11 46.11 41.57 -17.64
N LEU A 12 46.04 42.40 -18.68
CA LEU A 12 44.78 42.68 -19.38
C LEU A 12 44.25 41.47 -20.15
N VAL A 13 45.14 40.63 -20.71
CA VAL A 13 44.78 39.40 -21.43
C VAL A 13 44.40 38.26 -20.48
N LEU A 14 44.89 38.27 -19.23
CA LEU A 14 44.51 37.27 -18.21
C LEU A 14 43.19 37.61 -17.48
N MET A 15 42.69 38.84 -17.59
CA MET A 15 41.39 39.26 -17.04
C MET A 15 40.20 39.03 -17.97
N SER A 16 40.39 38.48 -19.18
CA SER A 16 39.28 37.96 -19.98
C SER A 16 38.79 36.64 -19.36
N GLY A 17 38.09 36.77 -18.23
CA GLY A 17 37.42 35.65 -17.59
C GLY A 17 36.45 34.99 -18.57
N PHE A 18 36.48 33.66 -18.61
CA PHE A 18 35.44 32.87 -19.27
C PHE A 18 34.11 33.13 -18.54
N TYR A 19 33.21 33.89 -19.15
CA TYR A 19 31.83 33.96 -18.68
C TYR A 19 31.13 32.70 -19.15
N VAL A 20 30.94 31.73 -18.23
CA VAL A 20 29.96 30.67 -18.43
C VAL A 20 28.59 31.32 -18.25
N LEU A 21 27.98 31.76 -19.36
CA LEU A 21 26.57 32.12 -19.35
C LEU A 21 25.80 30.81 -19.20
N ALA A 22 25.26 30.57 -18.00
CA ALA A 22 24.28 29.52 -17.81
C ALA A 22 23.04 29.92 -18.63
N GLU A 23 22.84 29.25 -19.76
CA GLU A 23 21.60 29.38 -20.52
C GLU A 23 20.48 28.78 -19.68
N SER A 24 19.69 29.64 -19.02
CA SER A 24 18.49 29.18 -18.34
C SER A 24 17.48 28.80 -19.41
N GLN A 25 17.20 27.50 -19.57
CA GLN A 25 16.11 27.05 -20.42
C GLN A 25 14.79 27.54 -19.83
N GLN A 26 14.27 28.63 -20.39
CA GLN A 26 12.98 29.20 -20.01
C GLN A 26 11.89 28.61 -20.89
N TRP A 27 10.86 28.06 -20.26
CA TRP A 27 9.68 27.55 -20.93
C TRP A 27 8.49 28.47 -20.64
N THR A 28 7.63 28.64 -21.65
CA THR A 28 6.38 29.42 -21.50
C THR A 28 5.23 28.47 -21.19
N ALA A 29 4.54 28.71 -20.06
CA ALA A 29 3.32 28.00 -19.72
C ALA A 29 2.10 28.78 -20.22
N LEU A 30 1.35 28.17 -21.15
CA LEU A 30 0.11 28.74 -21.68
C LEU A 30 -1.08 28.11 -20.97
N ARG A 31 -2.07 28.92 -20.57
CA ARG A 31 -3.33 28.37 -20.04
C ARG A 31 -4.02 27.57 -21.15
N ALA A 32 -4.42 26.34 -20.85
CA ALA A 32 -5.16 25.52 -21.80
C ALA A 32 -6.52 26.15 -22.11
N THR A 33 -6.88 26.21 -23.40
CA THR A 33 -8.16 26.74 -23.91
C THR A 33 -9.05 25.63 -24.48
N PHE A 34 -8.70 24.37 -24.20
CA PHE A 34 -9.40 23.18 -24.66
C PHE A 34 -9.94 22.39 -23.46
N ASP A 35 -10.98 21.59 -23.70
CA ASP A 35 -11.58 20.74 -22.69
C ASP A 35 -10.76 19.46 -22.47
N VAL A 36 -10.69 19.02 -21.21
CA VAL A 36 -10.07 17.74 -20.82
C VAL A 36 -11.17 16.81 -20.31
N TYR A 37 -11.14 15.54 -20.72
CA TYR A 37 -12.07 14.52 -20.25
C TYR A 37 -11.30 13.38 -19.58
N VAL A 38 -11.79 12.94 -18.43
CA VAL A 38 -11.25 11.79 -17.69
C VAL A 38 -12.40 10.81 -17.48
N ASN A 39 -12.22 9.55 -17.89
CA ASN A 39 -13.27 8.52 -17.84
C ASN A 39 -14.59 8.95 -18.50
N GLY A 40 -14.50 9.64 -19.64
CA GLY A 40 -15.66 10.12 -20.40
C GLY A 40 -16.40 11.33 -19.78
N LYS A 41 -15.95 11.85 -18.64
CA LYS A 41 -16.52 13.04 -17.99
C LYS A 41 -15.60 14.23 -18.16
N LYS A 42 -16.17 15.42 -18.39
CA LYS A 42 -15.40 16.66 -18.45
C LYS A 42 -14.70 16.89 -17.10
N PHE A 43 -13.39 17.10 -17.15
CA PHE A 43 -12.53 17.34 -16.00
C PHE A 43 -12.51 18.83 -15.70
N GLU A 44 -13.05 19.19 -14.55
CA GLU A 44 -13.07 20.55 -14.02
C GLU A 44 -12.04 20.64 -12.88
N SER A 45 -11.23 21.70 -12.88
CA SER A 45 -10.25 21.94 -11.81
C SER A 45 -10.17 23.42 -11.44
N ASP A 46 -10.03 23.68 -10.15
CA ASP A 46 -9.73 25.01 -9.59
C ASP A 46 -8.29 25.46 -9.93
N LYS A 47 -7.39 24.51 -10.15
CA LYS A 47 -6.01 24.74 -10.54
C LYS A 47 -5.90 24.83 -12.07
N PRO A 48 -5.00 25.70 -12.57
CA PRO A 48 -4.86 25.89 -14.01
C PRO A 48 -4.32 24.62 -14.68
N ILE A 49 -4.93 24.27 -15.82
CA ILE A 49 -4.36 23.34 -16.78
C ILE A 49 -3.47 24.16 -17.71
N VAL A 50 -2.24 23.71 -17.91
CA VAL A 50 -1.25 24.47 -18.70
C VAL A 50 -0.67 23.61 -19.81
N ALA A 51 -0.34 24.24 -20.94
CA ALA A 51 0.44 23.66 -22.01
C ALA A 51 1.85 24.26 -21.97
N ILE A 52 2.85 23.40 -21.93
CA ILE A 52 4.27 23.77 -21.98
C ILE A 52 4.88 22.99 -23.14
N GLU A 53 5.43 23.68 -24.14
CA GLU A 53 6.09 23.07 -25.31
C GLU A 53 5.23 21.99 -26.01
N GLY A 54 3.92 22.23 -26.09
CA GLY A 54 2.95 21.30 -26.69
C GLY A 54 2.49 20.15 -25.79
N SER A 55 3.05 20.00 -24.59
CA SER A 55 2.62 19.01 -23.60
C SER A 55 1.62 19.61 -22.61
N THR A 56 0.54 18.88 -22.32
CA THR A 56 -0.49 19.32 -21.37
C THR A 56 -0.15 18.81 -19.96
N TYR A 57 -0.12 19.72 -19.00
CA TYR A 57 0.14 19.43 -17.60
C TYR A 57 -1.13 19.67 -16.80
N LEU A 58 -1.52 18.62 -16.07
CA LEU A 58 -2.70 18.60 -15.24
C LEU A 58 -2.31 18.66 -13.75
N PRO A 59 -3.15 19.26 -12.90
CA PRO A 59 -2.92 19.26 -11.46
C PRO A 59 -2.91 17.82 -10.93
N LEU A 60 -1.72 17.34 -10.56
CA LEU A 60 -1.47 15.94 -10.20
C LEU A 60 -2.45 15.41 -9.15
N LYS A 61 -2.70 16.17 -8.08
CA LYS A 61 -3.63 15.77 -7.01
C LYS A 61 -5.07 15.64 -7.50
N ALA A 62 -5.55 16.61 -8.29
CA ALA A 62 -6.93 16.57 -8.79
C ALA A 62 -7.15 15.39 -9.76
N ILE A 63 -6.13 15.04 -10.55
CA ILE A 63 -6.17 13.84 -11.39
C ILE A 63 -6.12 12.57 -10.54
N GLY A 64 -5.29 12.53 -9.50
CA GLY A 64 -5.29 11.44 -8.53
C GLY A 64 -6.66 11.19 -7.90
N ASP A 65 -7.32 12.26 -7.44
CA ASP A 65 -8.66 12.22 -6.83
C ASP A 65 -9.71 11.65 -7.81
N VAL A 66 -9.67 12.03 -9.09
CA VAL A 66 -10.60 11.54 -10.13
C VAL A 66 -10.31 10.09 -10.55
N LEU A 67 -9.05 9.68 -10.54
CA LEU A 67 -8.63 8.32 -10.91
C LEU A 67 -8.62 7.34 -9.74
N GLY A 68 -8.89 7.79 -8.51
CA GLY A 68 -8.79 6.95 -7.31
C GLY A 68 -7.35 6.58 -6.94
N VAL A 69 -6.36 7.36 -7.38
CA VAL A 69 -4.93 7.14 -7.11
C VAL A 69 -4.49 8.13 -6.04
N PRO A 70 -4.08 7.68 -4.84
CA PRO A 70 -3.67 8.59 -3.77
C PRO A 70 -2.42 9.38 -4.17
N VAL A 71 -2.40 10.68 -3.88
CA VAL A 71 -1.26 11.56 -4.08
C VAL A 71 -0.96 12.26 -2.76
N GLN A 72 0.24 12.05 -2.22
CA GLN A 72 0.65 12.63 -0.94
C GLN A 72 2.01 13.31 -1.01
N TRP A 73 2.19 14.33 -0.17
CA TRP A 73 3.50 14.94 0.07
C TRP A 73 4.18 14.21 1.23
N ASN A 74 5.35 13.64 0.96
CA ASN A 74 6.22 13.10 2.00
C ASN A 74 7.19 14.18 2.46
N GLU A 75 6.91 14.79 3.60
CA GLU A 75 7.69 15.91 4.13
C GLU A 75 9.14 15.51 4.46
N LYS A 76 9.32 14.33 5.05
CA LYS A 76 10.63 13.81 5.46
C LYS A 76 11.56 13.57 4.28
N LEU A 77 11.04 12.98 3.21
CA LEU A 77 11.80 12.69 1.99
C LEU A 77 11.78 13.84 0.98
N ARG A 78 11.00 14.89 1.25
CA ARG A 78 10.78 16.05 0.38
C ARG A 78 10.39 15.64 -1.05
N ARG A 79 9.43 14.73 -1.18
CA ARG A 79 8.97 14.22 -2.48
C ARG A 79 7.44 14.05 -2.52
N VAL A 80 6.89 14.07 -3.72
CA VAL A 80 5.50 13.69 -3.97
C VAL A 80 5.45 12.19 -4.22
N GLU A 81 4.51 11.49 -3.59
CA GLU A 81 4.24 10.08 -3.78
C GLU A 81 2.88 9.90 -4.44
N VAL A 82 2.83 9.07 -5.48
CA VAL A 82 1.66 8.85 -6.32
C VAL A 82 1.40 7.34 -6.38
N GLY A 83 0.18 6.92 -6.05
CA GLY A 83 -0.19 5.51 -5.94
C GLY A 83 0.08 4.93 -4.55
N SER A 84 -0.19 3.63 -4.40
CA SER A 84 0.02 2.90 -3.15
C SER A 84 1.48 2.98 -2.73
N ILE A 85 1.75 3.65 -1.61
CA ILE A 85 3.09 3.73 -1.05
C ILE A 85 3.39 2.37 -0.42
N SER A 86 4.32 1.63 -1.01
CA SER A 86 4.93 0.49 -0.32
C SER A 86 5.69 1.02 0.89
N ASN A 87 5.08 0.96 2.08
CA ASN A 87 5.79 1.19 3.33
C ASN A 87 6.84 0.09 3.50
N THR A 88 8.05 0.31 2.99
CA THR A 88 9.22 -0.58 3.15
C THR A 88 9.86 -0.47 4.54
N LYS A 89 9.20 0.21 5.49
CA LYS A 89 9.42 0.01 6.92
C LYS A 89 8.13 -0.55 7.51
N ASN A 90 8.22 -1.73 8.13
CA ASN A 90 7.16 -2.26 8.99
C ASN A 90 6.91 -1.28 10.15
N GLU A 91 6.09 -0.26 9.90
CA GLU A 91 5.58 0.67 10.91
C GLU A 91 4.65 -0.06 11.89
N TYR A 92 4.00 -1.10 11.38
CA TYR A 92 3.06 -1.91 12.13
C TYR A 92 3.72 -3.17 12.66
N SER A 93 3.30 -3.54 13.85
CA SER A 93 3.80 -4.68 14.61
C SER A 93 2.72 -5.21 15.53
N PHE A 94 3.01 -6.26 16.29
CA PHE A 94 2.13 -6.73 17.35
C PHE A 94 1.69 -5.60 18.32
N ASN A 95 2.59 -4.70 18.69
CA ASN A 95 2.28 -3.61 19.64
C ASN A 95 1.64 -2.38 18.98
N ASN A 96 1.68 -2.32 17.65
CA ASN A 96 1.11 -1.23 16.86
C ASN A 96 0.48 -1.82 15.59
N PRO A 97 -0.67 -2.51 15.68
CA PRO A 97 -1.28 -3.13 14.51
C PRO A 97 -1.92 -2.07 13.61
N ALA A 98 -1.86 -2.28 12.30
CA ALA A 98 -2.42 -1.37 11.32
C ALA A 98 -3.95 -1.25 11.46
N PRO A 99 -4.51 -0.03 11.35
CA PRO A 99 -5.94 0.15 11.17
C PRO A 99 -6.46 -0.58 9.92
N LEU A 100 -7.77 -0.85 9.88
CA LEU A 100 -8.43 -1.37 8.68
C LEU A 100 -8.17 -0.43 7.49
N ASN A 101 -8.22 -0.99 6.29
CA ASN A 101 -7.97 -0.29 5.02
C ASN A 101 -6.55 0.29 4.85
N THR A 102 -5.63 -0.06 5.75
CA THR A 102 -4.21 0.26 5.60
C THR A 102 -3.54 -0.75 4.68
N ILE A 103 -2.80 -0.27 3.68
CA ILE A 103 -1.99 -1.14 2.82
C ILE A 103 -0.65 -1.43 3.51
N GLN A 104 -0.33 -2.71 3.67
CA GLN A 104 1.00 -3.15 4.08
C GLN A 104 1.65 -3.95 2.95
N THR A 105 2.88 -3.60 2.60
CA THR A 105 3.70 -4.37 1.66
C THR A 105 4.64 -5.27 2.45
N ILE A 106 4.59 -6.58 2.21
CA ILE A 106 5.53 -7.54 2.78
C ILE A 106 6.40 -8.14 1.70
N THR A 107 7.63 -8.47 2.07
CA THR A 107 8.49 -9.36 1.29
C THR A 107 8.71 -10.62 2.12
N LYS A 108 8.25 -11.75 1.59
CA LYS A 108 8.54 -13.08 2.13
C LYS A 108 9.74 -13.63 1.41
N GLU A 109 10.75 -14.05 2.16
CA GLU A 109 11.91 -14.76 1.64
C GLU A 109 12.03 -16.07 2.42
N SER A 110 11.85 -17.18 1.72
CA SER A 110 11.97 -18.53 2.27
C SER A 110 12.84 -19.37 1.33
N PHE A 111 13.21 -20.57 1.78
CA PHE A 111 13.88 -21.54 0.91
C PHE A 111 13.05 -21.92 -0.32
N LEU A 112 11.72 -21.90 -0.20
CA LEU A 112 10.82 -22.37 -1.27
C LEU A 112 10.50 -21.28 -2.30
N GLN A 113 10.37 -20.04 -1.84
CA GLN A 113 9.88 -18.95 -2.67
C GLN A 113 10.22 -17.60 -2.06
N LYS A 114 10.50 -16.63 -2.92
CA LYS A 114 10.62 -15.21 -2.57
C LYS A 114 9.57 -14.39 -3.31
N TYR A 115 8.73 -13.68 -2.56
CA TYR A 115 7.67 -12.86 -3.14
C TYR A 115 7.45 -11.56 -2.37
N THR A 116 6.87 -10.58 -3.06
CA THR A 116 6.38 -9.33 -2.46
C THR A 116 4.89 -9.22 -2.71
N ALA A 117 4.12 -8.92 -1.66
CA ALA A 117 2.67 -8.76 -1.74
C ALA A 117 2.21 -7.52 -0.96
N GLU A 118 1.14 -6.90 -1.44
CA GLU A 118 0.36 -5.93 -0.68
C GLU A 118 -0.83 -6.66 -0.04
N VAL A 119 -1.07 -6.40 1.25
CA VAL A 119 -2.18 -6.97 2.01
C VAL A 119 -2.96 -5.86 2.73
N VAL A 120 -4.28 -6.03 2.80
CA VAL A 120 -5.22 -5.12 3.47
C VAL A 120 -6.31 -5.92 4.17
N VAL A 121 -6.55 -5.64 5.46
CA VAL A 121 -7.80 -6.04 6.12
C VAL A 121 -8.82 -4.93 5.89
N LYS A 122 -9.89 -5.23 5.14
CA LYS A 122 -10.91 -4.25 4.72
C LYS A 122 -12.10 -4.17 5.67
N GLU A 123 -12.49 -5.31 6.21
CA GLU A 123 -13.70 -5.46 7.02
C GLU A 123 -13.47 -6.49 8.13
N ILE A 124 -14.06 -6.24 9.30
CA ILE A 124 -14.13 -7.18 10.41
C ILE A 124 -15.60 -7.38 10.77
N VAL A 125 -16.05 -8.64 10.80
CA VAL A 125 -17.37 -9.05 11.28
C VAL A 125 -17.17 -9.99 12.46
N ARG A 126 -17.94 -9.80 13.54
CA ARG A 126 -17.76 -10.56 14.78
C ARG A 126 -19.09 -10.92 15.43
N GLY A 127 -19.09 -11.96 16.25
CA GLY A 127 -20.24 -12.33 17.09
C GLY A 127 -21.36 -12.94 16.27
N GLU A 128 -22.62 -12.64 16.61
CA GLU A 128 -23.78 -13.33 16.02
C GLU A 128 -23.83 -13.24 14.49
N THR A 129 -23.48 -12.09 13.92
CA THR A 129 -23.39 -11.91 12.46
C THR A 129 -22.33 -12.82 11.85
N ALA A 130 -21.15 -12.90 12.47
CA ALA A 130 -20.07 -13.78 12.02
C ALA A 130 -20.47 -15.26 12.15
N ASN A 131 -21.10 -15.63 13.26
CA ASN A 131 -21.61 -16.99 13.50
C ASN A 131 -22.60 -17.41 12.40
N LYS A 132 -23.53 -16.51 12.07
CA LYS A 132 -24.48 -16.74 11.00
C LYS A 132 -23.80 -16.88 9.63
N MET A 133 -22.81 -16.03 9.31
CA MET A 133 -22.08 -16.14 8.05
C MET A 133 -21.39 -17.49 7.89
N VAL A 134 -20.76 -18.01 8.97
CA VAL A 134 -20.10 -19.32 8.96
C VAL A 134 -21.12 -20.46 8.82
N ALA A 135 -22.25 -20.38 9.54
CA ALA A 135 -23.31 -21.39 9.44
C ALA A 135 -23.98 -21.39 8.06
N ASP A 136 -24.18 -20.21 7.45
CA ASP A 136 -24.79 -20.06 6.12
C ASP A 136 -23.82 -20.55 5.01
N ALA A 137 -22.51 -20.48 5.22
CA ALA A 137 -21.51 -21.00 4.28
C ALA A 137 -21.55 -22.53 4.17
N ASN A 138 -21.73 -23.22 5.30
CA ASN A 138 -21.94 -24.66 5.32
C ASN A 138 -22.64 -25.09 6.61
N ILE A 139 -23.77 -25.80 6.47
CA ILE A 139 -24.54 -26.33 7.60
C ILE A 139 -23.78 -27.34 8.47
N PHE A 140 -22.67 -27.90 7.96
CA PHE A 140 -21.79 -28.80 8.69
C PHE A 140 -20.66 -28.09 9.44
N ASN A 141 -20.56 -26.76 9.34
CA ASN A 141 -19.66 -26.00 10.19
C ASN A 141 -20.15 -26.08 11.63
N ASP A 142 -19.25 -26.41 12.55
CA ASP A 142 -19.55 -26.40 13.97
C ASP A 142 -19.89 -24.98 14.44
N PRO A 143 -20.76 -24.81 15.45
CA PRO A 143 -20.88 -23.53 16.14
C PRO A 143 -19.58 -23.21 16.91
N PRO A 144 -19.33 -21.95 17.27
CA PRO A 144 -18.19 -21.60 18.12
C PRO A 144 -18.21 -22.35 19.45
N LYS A 145 -17.03 -22.66 19.98
CA LYS A 145 -16.86 -23.22 21.33
C LYS A 145 -17.54 -22.35 22.38
N GLU A 146 -17.93 -22.97 23.49
CA GLU A 146 -18.50 -22.24 24.62
C GLU A 146 -17.54 -21.13 25.11
N GLY A 147 -18.04 -19.89 25.23
CA GLY A 147 -17.25 -18.71 25.57
C GLY A 147 -16.50 -18.06 24.39
N TYR A 148 -16.60 -18.63 23.19
CA TYR A 148 -16.01 -18.11 21.96
C TYR A 148 -17.09 -17.64 20.98
N GLU A 149 -16.64 -16.96 19.94
CA GLU A 149 -17.43 -16.55 18.78
C GLU A 149 -16.53 -16.49 17.54
N TYR A 150 -17.14 -16.51 16.36
CA TYR A 150 -16.36 -16.29 15.14
C TYR A 150 -16.04 -14.80 14.93
N LEU A 151 -14.88 -14.59 14.32
CA LEU A 151 -14.40 -13.31 13.83
C LEU A 151 -13.95 -13.51 12.39
N LEU A 152 -14.58 -12.81 11.48
CA LEU A 152 -14.28 -12.86 10.05
C LEU A 152 -13.56 -11.59 9.64
N ALA A 153 -12.53 -11.75 8.82
CA ALA A 153 -11.86 -10.63 8.20
C ALA A 153 -11.98 -10.75 6.68
N LYS A 154 -12.42 -9.67 6.02
CA LYS A 154 -12.34 -9.56 4.58
C LYS A 154 -10.97 -9.03 4.21
N VAL A 155 -10.19 -9.82 3.50
CA VAL A 155 -8.80 -9.50 3.20
C VAL A 155 -8.63 -9.35 1.70
N TYR A 156 -7.94 -8.29 1.30
CA TYR A 156 -7.44 -8.10 -0.05
C TYR A 156 -5.94 -8.35 -0.08
N VAL A 157 -5.49 -9.13 -1.06
CA VAL A 157 -4.07 -9.40 -1.32
C VAL A 157 -3.77 -9.15 -2.79
N LYS A 158 -2.68 -8.44 -3.07
CA LYS A 158 -2.14 -8.26 -4.42
C LYS A 158 -0.72 -8.79 -4.47
N LEU A 159 -0.44 -9.70 -5.39
CA LEU A 159 0.91 -10.17 -5.64
C LEU A 159 1.64 -9.12 -6.49
N ILE A 160 2.72 -8.54 -5.96
CA ILE A 160 3.54 -7.54 -6.66
C ILE A 160 4.62 -8.22 -7.49
N SER A 161 5.37 -9.13 -6.88
CA SER A 161 6.44 -9.86 -7.54
C SER A 161 6.64 -11.22 -6.91
N ILE A 162 7.13 -12.17 -7.70
CA ILE A 162 7.56 -13.50 -7.26
C ILE A 162 8.77 -13.90 -8.09
N ASP A 163 9.68 -14.68 -7.53
CA ASP A 163 10.84 -15.21 -8.24
C ASP A 163 10.44 -16.10 -9.43
N GLU A 164 9.54 -17.06 -9.21
CA GLU A 164 9.01 -17.95 -10.23
C GLU A 164 7.58 -18.43 -9.89
N GLY A 165 6.75 -18.59 -10.92
CA GLY A 165 5.42 -19.21 -10.79
C GLY A 165 4.36 -18.27 -10.22
N ALA A 166 3.65 -18.75 -9.20
CA ALA A 166 2.47 -18.11 -8.62
C ALA A 166 2.44 -18.27 -7.10
N LEU A 167 1.71 -17.37 -6.42
CA LEU A 167 1.45 -17.44 -4.99
C LEU A 167 0.08 -18.10 -4.77
N THR A 168 0.04 -19.22 -4.06
CA THR A 168 -1.22 -19.79 -3.58
C THR A 168 -1.58 -19.17 -2.24
N LEU A 169 -2.69 -18.45 -2.21
CA LEU A 169 -3.27 -17.91 -1.00
C LEU A 169 -4.04 -18.97 -0.24
N SER A 170 -3.88 -18.98 1.08
CA SER A 170 -4.56 -19.90 1.99
C SER A 170 -4.84 -19.24 3.33
N PRO A 171 -5.91 -19.64 4.05
CA PRO A 171 -6.15 -19.22 5.42
C PRO A 171 -4.97 -19.47 6.36
N LEU A 172 -4.15 -20.49 6.08
CA LEU A 172 -2.97 -20.85 6.87
C LEU A 172 -1.89 -19.76 6.93
N GLN A 173 -1.93 -18.78 6.03
CA GLN A 173 -1.02 -17.63 6.07
C GLN A 173 -1.46 -16.57 7.07
N PHE A 174 -2.63 -16.74 7.71
CA PHE A 174 -3.20 -15.80 8.65
C PHE A 174 -3.30 -16.42 10.04
N SER A 175 -2.85 -15.68 11.04
CA SER A 175 -3.02 -16.04 12.46
C SER A 175 -3.81 -14.95 13.18
N LEU A 176 -4.57 -15.34 14.21
CA LEU A 176 -5.17 -14.42 15.16
C LEU A 176 -4.42 -14.50 16.50
N ILE A 177 -3.90 -13.37 16.96
CA ILE A 177 -3.21 -13.25 18.24
C ILE A 177 -4.10 -12.47 19.19
N SER A 178 -4.35 -13.00 20.38
CA SER A 178 -5.16 -12.37 21.40
C SER A 178 -4.59 -11.02 21.88
N SER A 179 -5.42 -10.27 22.61
CA SER A 179 -4.96 -9.04 23.28
C SER A 179 -3.76 -9.29 24.20
N ASP A 180 -3.70 -10.45 24.86
CA ASP A 180 -2.62 -10.86 25.77
C ASP A 180 -1.44 -11.58 25.09
N GLY A 181 -1.44 -11.70 23.75
CA GLY A 181 -0.29 -12.20 22.99
C GLY A 181 -0.24 -13.71 22.75
N LYS A 182 -1.34 -14.43 22.98
CA LYS A 182 -1.48 -15.86 22.70
C LYS A 182 -2.09 -16.06 21.32
N GLU A 183 -1.56 -16.98 20.54
CA GLU A 183 -2.15 -17.36 19.26
C GLU A 183 -3.42 -18.21 19.49
N TYR A 184 -4.50 -17.88 18.79
CA TYR A 184 -5.71 -18.70 18.75
C TYR A 184 -5.54 -19.84 17.76
N ASP A 185 -6.14 -20.98 18.06
CA ASP A 185 -6.22 -22.09 17.13
C ASP A 185 -7.06 -21.71 15.91
N MET A 186 -6.63 -22.13 14.72
CA MET A 186 -7.41 -21.94 13.50
C MET A 186 -8.65 -22.84 13.54
N PRO A 187 -9.87 -22.28 13.33
CA PRO A 187 -11.07 -23.09 13.24
C PRO A 187 -11.09 -23.91 11.95
N PHE A 188 -11.59 -25.14 12.02
CA PHE A 188 -11.79 -25.97 10.83
C PHE A 188 -13.21 -25.80 10.31
N VAL A 189 -13.40 -24.82 9.43
CA VAL A 189 -14.70 -24.48 8.84
C VAL A 189 -14.58 -24.25 7.34
N VAL A 190 -15.65 -24.51 6.60
CA VAL A 190 -15.81 -24.00 5.23
C VAL A 190 -16.05 -22.50 5.30
N LEU A 191 -15.28 -21.75 4.51
CA LEU A 191 -15.30 -20.29 4.55
C LEU A 191 -16.52 -19.74 3.79
N PRO A 192 -17.04 -18.56 4.19
CA PRO A 192 -18.00 -17.85 3.35
C PRO A 192 -17.36 -17.34 2.07
N GLU A 193 -18.16 -17.28 0.99
CA GLU A 193 -17.74 -16.73 -0.29
C GLU A 193 -17.67 -15.17 -0.28
N PRO A 194 -16.72 -14.56 -1.01
CA PRO A 194 -15.60 -15.19 -1.69
C PRO A 194 -14.58 -15.74 -0.69
N GLU A 195 -14.13 -16.98 -0.85
CA GLU A 195 -13.05 -17.52 -0.01
C GLU A 195 -11.71 -16.83 -0.31
N ILE A 196 -10.80 -16.73 0.67
CA ILE A 196 -9.45 -16.21 0.42
C ILE A 196 -8.60 -17.14 -0.48
N THR A 197 -8.94 -18.42 -0.54
CA THR A 197 -8.16 -19.45 -1.23
C THR A 197 -8.17 -19.22 -2.73
N THR A 198 -7.00 -18.94 -3.30
CA THR A 198 -6.84 -18.77 -4.75
C THR A 198 -5.36 -18.85 -5.14
N THR A 199 -5.05 -18.84 -6.43
CA THR A 199 -3.69 -18.74 -6.95
C THR A 199 -3.52 -17.42 -7.71
N LEU A 200 -2.52 -16.63 -7.31
CA LEU A 200 -2.21 -15.33 -7.90
C LEU A 200 -0.91 -15.39 -8.71
N TYR A 201 -0.97 -14.89 -9.95
CA TYR A 201 0.21 -14.54 -10.74
C TYR A 201 0.62 -13.08 -10.49
N PRO A 202 1.88 -12.69 -10.78
CA PRO A 202 2.34 -11.32 -10.56
C PRO A 202 1.42 -10.27 -11.19
N GLY A 203 1.07 -9.25 -10.41
CA GLY A 203 0.13 -8.19 -10.79
C GLY A 203 -1.33 -8.49 -10.47
N ALA A 204 -1.70 -9.76 -10.27
CA ALA A 204 -3.06 -10.15 -9.89
C ALA A 204 -3.35 -9.85 -8.41
N SER A 205 -4.64 -9.70 -8.11
CA SER A 205 -5.14 -9.48 -6.76
C SER A 205 -6.39 -10.28 -6.51
N HIS A 206 -6.66 -10.58 -5.24
CA HIS A 206 -7.86 -11.27 -4.79
C HIS A 206 -8.38 -10.67 -3.49
N GLU A 207 -9.68 -10.75 -3.29
CA GLU A 207 -10.35 -10.39 -2.05
C GLU A 207 -11.21 -11.55 -1.58
N GLY A 208 -11.03 -11.95 -0.32
CA GLY A 208 -11.79 -13.06 0.25
C GLY A 208 -11.83 -13.06 1.77
N TRP A 209 -12.68 -13.91 2.32
CA TRP A 209 -12.87 -14.08 3.75
C TRP A 209 -11.86 -15.04 4.36
N VAL A 210 -11.39 -14.70 5.55
CA VAL A 210 -10.76 -15.61 6.50
C VAL A 210 -11.59 -15.65 7.78
N VAL A 211 -11.68 -16.83 8.40
CA VAL A 211 -12.44 -17.05 9.64
C VAL A 211 -11.49 -17.39 10.77
N PHE A 212 -11.71 -16.78 11.92
CA PHE A 212 -11.03 -17.07 13.18
C PHE A 212 -12.07 -17.34 14.26
N GLU A 213 -11.66 -18.05 15.32
CA GLU A 213 -12.45 -18.26 16.53
C GLU A 213 -11.78 -17.53 17.69
N VAL A 214 -12.51 -16.65 18.37
CA VAL A 214 -11.97 -15.73 19.38
C VAL A 214 -12.81 -15.76 20.65
N LYS A 215 -12.21 -15.55 21.82
CA LYS A 215 -13.00 -15.40 23.06
C LYS A 215 -13.86 -14.14 23.01
N LYS A 216 -15.09 -14.23 23.52
CA LYS A 216 -16.03 -13.09 23.54
C LYS A 216 -15.51 -11.87 24.31
N ASP A 217 -14.69 -12.07 25.31
CA ASP A 217 -14.13 -11.00 26.16
C ASP A 217 -12.81 -10.40 25.62
N ASP A 218 -12.20 -11.01 24.59
CA ASP A 218 -11.00 -10.47 23.96
C ASP A 218 -11.38 -9.41 22.91
N LEU A 219 -11.42 -8.14 23.32
CA LEU A 219 -11.93 -7.05 22.48
C LEU A 219 -10.93 -6.52 21.44
N LYS A 220 -9.63 -6.82 21.58
CA LYS A 220 -8.57 -6.27 20.70
C LYS A 220 -7.59 -7.34 20.18
N PRO A 221 -8.09 -8.42 19.57
CA PRO A 221 -7.24 -9.41 18.92
C PRO A 221 -6.58 -8.82 17.68
N LYS A 222 -5.48 -9.40 17.23
CA LYS A 222 -4.63 -8.87 16.16
C LYS A 222 -4.49 -9.93 15.08
N ILE A 223 -4.71 -9.54 13.83
CA ILE A 223 -4.53 -10.42 12.68
C ILE A 223 -3.11 -10.23 12.16
N VAL A 224 -2.42 -11.31 11.83
CA VAL A 224 -1.11 -11.24 11.19
C VAL A 224 -1.09 -12.12 9.94
N PHE A 225 -0.62 -11.54 8.84
CA PHE A 225 -0.35 -12.26 7.60
C PHE A 225 1.14 -12.58 7.50
N GLU A 226 1.50 -13.83 7.18
CA GLU A 226 2.87 -14.28 6.88
C GLU A 226 3.89 -14.09 8.02
N LYS A 227 3.44 -14.26 9.27
CA LYS A 227 4.32 -14.33 10.45
C LYS A 227 5.36 -15.45 10.27
N GLN A 228 6.60 -15.21 10.71
CA GLN A 228 7.64 -16.24 10.76
C GLN A 228 7.40 -17.23 11.89
N TYR A 229 8.04 -18.41 11.82
CA TYR A 229 7.90 -19.45 12.84
C TYR A 229 8.36 -18.98 14.24
N ASP A 230 9.37 -18.11 14.30
CA ASP A 230 9.86 -17.50 15.54
C ASP A 230 8.98 -16.36 16.08
N GLY A 231 7.84 -16.09 15.43
CA GLY A 231 6.92 -15.03 15.81
C GLY A 231 7.27 -13.64 15.28
N THR A 232 8.40 -13.50 14.58
CA THR A 232 8.82 -12.22 13.99
C THR A 232 8.17 -11.96 12.62
N GLY A 233 8.30 -10.73 12.14
CA GLY A 233 7.80 -10.34 10.82
C GLY A 233 6.28 -10.34 10.71
N GLY A 234 5.79 -10.50 9.48
CA GLY A 234 4.38 -10.44 9.11
C GLY A 234 3.81 -9.02 9.01
N ALA A 235 2.66 -8.91 8.35
CA ALA A 235 1.85 -7.69 8.32
C ALA A 235 0.78 -7.75 9.40
N TRP A 236 0.80 -6.80 10.33
CA TRP A 236 -0.04 -6.80 11.54
C TRP A 236 -1.22 -5.86 11.40
N PHE A 237 -2.44 -6.32 11.65
CA PHE A 237 -3.68 -5.56 11.51
C PHE A 237 -4.54 -5.65 12.77
N LYS A 238 -5.35 -4.62 13.00
CA LYS A 238 -6.42 -4.65 14.00
C LYS A 238 -7.41 -5.75 13.60
N GLY A 239 -7.74 -6.64 14.55
CA GLY A 239 -8.87 -7.57 14.46
C GLY A 239 -10.14 -6.98 15.08
N TRP A 240 -10.26 -5.65 15.15
CA TRP A 240 -11.41 -4.96 15.73
C TRP A 240 -11.68 -3.65 15.00
N VAL A 241 -12.90 -3.15 15.13
CA VAL A 241 -13.31 -1.80 14.68
C VAL A 241 -13.23 -0.85 15.88
N ASP A 242 -12.69 0.35 15.69
CA ASP A 242 -12.58 1.38 16.74
C ASP A 242 -13.93 2.00 17.13
#